data_AF-A0A1J3JKX5-F1
#
_entry.id   AF-A0A1J3JKX5-F1
#
_cell.length_a   1.000
_cell.length_b   1.000
_cell.length_c   1.000
_cell.angle_alpha   90.00
_cell.angle_beta   90.00
_cell.angle_gamma   90.00
#
_symmetry.space_group_name_H-M   'P 1'
#
loop_
_entity.id
_entity.type
_entity.pdbx_description
1 polymer ?
#
loop_
_entity_poly.entity_id
_entity_poly.type
_entity_poly.pdbx_seq_one_letter_code
_entity_poly.pdbx_strand_id
1 'polypeptide(L)'
;YQFPLCFLAVTAIGGVFTTVNPQYTVNELSKQIKDSNPKLIISVHEQLQKIKSFDLPIVLLGSGESVQILESIPKILTFDSVMELSEPVSNLPVVDIKQSDTAALLYSSGTTGISKGVELTHGNFIAAS
;
A
#
# COMPACT_ATOMS: atom_id res chain seq x y z
N TYR A 1 -11.16 9.07 -3.89
CA TYR A 1 -11.61 8.25 -2.75
C TYR A 1 -10.94 6.88 -2.67
N GLN A 2 -10.24 6.42 -3.72
CA GLN A 2 -9.63 5.08 -3.75
C GLN A 2 -8.58 4.87 -2.63
N PHE A 3 -7.76 5.88 -2.32
CA PHE A 3 -6.71 5.74 -1.28
C PHE A 3 -7.26 5.40 0.12
N PRO A 4 -8.23 6.15 0.71
CA PRO A 4 -8.85 5.74 1.96
C PRO A 4 -9.47 4.33 1.93
N LEU A 5 -10.08 3.96 0.79
CA LEU A 5 -10.67 2.63 0.62
C LEU A 5 -9.59 1.52 0.64
N CYS A 6 -8.43 1.75 0.02
CA CYS A 6 -7.30 0.82 0.10
C CYS A 6 -6.77 0.66 1.52
N PHE A 7 -6.66 1.75 2.29
CA PHE A 7 -6.26 1.68 3.70
C PHE A 7 -7.25 0.84 4.53
N LEU A 8 -8.55 1.10 4.37
CA LEU A 8 -9.60 0.34 5.06
C LEU A 8 -9.61 -1.13 4.63
N ALA A 9 -9.46 -1.43 3.34
CA ALA A 9 -9.43 -2.80 2.84
C ALA A 9 -8.25 -3.59 3.38
N VAL A 10 -7.05 -3.01 3.41
CA VAL A 10 -5.83 -3.65 3.93
C VAL A 10 -5.96 -3.91 5.43
N THR A 11 -6.39 -2.90 6.19
CA THR A 11 -6.53 -3.04 7.66
C THR A 11 -7.69 -3.97 8.05
N ALA A 12 -8.76 -4.05 7.24
CA ALA A 12 -9.88 -4.96 7.47
C ALA A 12 -9.52 -6.45 7.36
N ILE A 13 -8.45 -6.78 6.62
CA ILE A 13 -7.93 -8.15 6.51
C ILE A 13 -6.68 -8.40 7.39
N GLY A 14 -6.39 -7.50 8.33
CA GLY A 14 -5.22 -7.59 9.23
C GLY A 14 -3.89 -7.29 8.54
N GLY A 15 -3.91 -6.66 7.37
CA GLY A 15 -2.70 -6.21 6.69
C GLY A 15 -2.16 -4.91 7.30
N VAL A 16 -0.85 -4.72 7.18
CA VAL A 16 -0.16 -3.50 7.64
C VAL A 16 -0.04 -2.51 6.46
N PHE A 17 -0.52 -1.29 6.65
CA PHE A 17 -0.44 -0.24 5.63
C PHE A 17 0.76 0.68 5.85
N THR A 18 1.51 0.99 4.79
CA THR A 18 2.60 1.99 4.85
C THR A 18 2.44 3.00 3.74
N THR A 19 2.87 4.24 4.00
CA THR A 19 2.87 5.32 3.03
C THR A 19 4.29 5.79 2.76
N VAL A 20 4.50 6.27 1.53
CA VAL A 20 5.76 6.85 1.06
C VAL A 20 5.50 8.26 0.57
N ASN A 21 6.48 9.14 0.65
CA ASN A 21 6.40 10.43 -0.05
C ASN A 21 6.56 10.19 -1.57
N PRO A 22 5.59 10.56 -2.43
CA PRO A 22 5.71 10.40 -3.88
C PRO A 22 6.90 11.14 -4.50
N GLN A 23 7.44 12.15 -3.81
CA GLN A 23 8.60 12.92 -4.25
C GLN A 23 9.93 12.20 -4.02
N TYR A 24 9.94 11.10 -3.26
CA TYR A 24 11.16 10.32 -3.05
C TYR A 24 11.78 9.85 -4.37
N THR A 25 13.10 9.82 -4.35
CA THR A 25 13.95 9.19 -5.36
C THR A 25 13.85 7.66 -5.26
N VAL A 26 14.26 6.96 -6.32
CA VAL A 26 14.29 5.49 -6.33
C VAL A 26 15.16 4.93 -5.19
N ASN A 27 16.25 5.61 -4.84
CA ASN A 27 17.14 5.20 -3.75
C ASN A 27 16.47 5.34 -2.36
N GLU A 28 15.71 6.41 -2.13
CA GLU A 28 14.97 6.60 -0.89
C GLU A 28 13.82 5.58 -0.77
N LEU A 29 13.07 5.37 -1.86
CA LEU A 29 12.05 4.33 -1.96
C LEU A 29 12.64 2.94 -1.68
N SER A 30 13.79 2.61 -2.27
CA SER A 30 14.47 1.32 -2.07
C SER A 30 14.82 1.06 -0.60
N LYS A 31 15.27 2.09 0.13
CA LYS A 31 15.54 1.98 1.57
C LYS A 31 14.28 1.64 2.35
N GLN A 32 13.17 2.34 2.08
CA GLN A 32 11.91 2.10 2.77
C GLN A 32 11.30 0.74 2.40
N ILE A 33 11.36 0.33 1.13
CA ILE A 33 10.89 -0.99 0.69
C ILE A 33 11.70 -2.10 1.36
N LYS A 34 13.02 -1.94 1.46
CA LYS A 34 13.89 -2.91 2.15
C LYS A 34 13.57 -3.02 3.65
N ASP A 35 13.23 -1.90 4.28
CA ASP A 35 12.92 -1.84 5.72
C ASP A 35 11.52 -2.38 6.03
N SER A 36 10.50 -1.99 5.26
CA SER A 36 9.10 -2.39 5.46
C SER A 36 8.72 -3.73 4.84
N ASN A 37 9.53 -4.25 3.91
CA ASN A 37 9.32 -5.52 3.20
C ASN A 37 7.87 -5.72 2.68
N PRO A 38 7.33 -4.78 1.87
CA PRO A 38 5.94 -4.82 1.43
C PRO A 38 5.69 -5.97 0.44
N LYS A 39 4.45 -6.48 0.44
CA LYS A 39 4.01 -7.55 -0.49
C LYS A 39 3.26 -7.02 -1.72
N LEU A 40 2.86 -5.75 -1.70
CA LEU A 40 2.04 -5.08 -2.69
C LEU A 40 2.36 -3.59 -2.68
N ILE A 41 2.40 -2.96 -3.86
CA ILE A 41 2.47 -1.51 -4.01
C ILE A 41 1.14 -0.99 -4.53
N ILE A 42 0.62 0.08 -3.92
CA ILE A 42 -0.53 0.83 -4.42
C ILE A 42 -0.03 2.22 -4.81
N SER A 43 -0.24 2.63 -6.06
CA SER A 43 0.36 3.85 -6.59
C SER A 43 -0.47 4.45 -7.71
N VAL A 44 -0.11 5.63 -8.20
CA VAL A 44 -0.66 6.26 -9.41
C VAL A 44 0.27 6.06 -10.61
N HIS A 45 -0.24 6.23 -11.83
CA HIS A 45 0.49 5.98 -13.08
C HIS A 45 1.78 6.81 -13.20
N GLU A 46 1.76 8.06 -12.74
CA GLU A 46 2.89 8.99 -12.82
C GLU A 46 4.12 8.50 -12.05
N GLN A 47 3.94 7.63 -11.05
CA GLN A 47 5.04 7.06 -10.27
C GLN A 47 5.49 5.68 -10.78
N LEU A 48 4.83 5.11 -11.79
CA LEU A 48 5.08 3.74 -12.25
C LEU A 48 6.54 3.48 -12.63
N GLN A 49 7.18 4.46 -13.27
CA GLN A 49 8.59 4.36 -13.67
C GLN A 49 9.55 4.18 -12.47
N LYS A 50 9.20 4.75 -11.30
CA LYS A 50 10.01 4.64 -10.08
C LYS A 50 9.83 3.29 -9.39
N ILE A 51 8.66 2.67 -9.51
CA ILE A 51 8.29 1.48 -8.71
C ILE A 51 8.40 0.17 -9.48
N LYS A 52 8.38 0.19 -10.81
CA LYS A 52 8.44 -1.02 -11.66
C LYS A 52 9.71 -1.87 -11.45
N SER A 53 10.78 -1.28 -10.94
CA SER A 53 12.06 -1.99 -10.69
C SER A 53 12.08 -2.85 -9.43
N PHE A 54 11.05 -2.78 -8.57
CA PHE A 54 11.02 -3.49 -7.30
C PHE A 54 10.41 -4.91 -7.36
N ASP A 55 9.97 -5.36 -8.53
CA ASP A 55 9.38 -6.71 -8.77
C ASP A 55 8.21 -7.10 -7.83
N LEU A 56 7.47 -6.12 -7.33
CA LEU A 56 6.28 -6.31 -6.51
C LEU A 56 5.00 -6.21 -7.36
N PRO A 57 3.91 -6.89 -6.97
CA PRO A 57 2.58 -6.59 -7.47
C PRO A 57 2.23 -5.11 -7.27
N ILE A 58 1.58 -4.50 -8.27
CA ILE A 58 1.20 -3.09 -8.28
C ILE A 58 -0.29 -2.97 -8.56
N VAL A 59 -1.00 -2.19 -7.75
CA VAL A 59 -2.35 -1.71 -8.05
C VAL A 59 -2.30 -0.22 -8.36
N LEU A 60 -2.76 0.15 -9.55
CA LEU A 60 -2.79 1.52 -10.03
C LEU A 60 -4.11 2.21 -9.69
N LEU A 61 -4.00 3.32 -8.97
CA LEU A 61 -5.09 4.24 -8.65
C LEU A 61 -5.25 5.27 -9.77
N GLY A 62 -6.45 5.84 -9.88
CA GLY A 62 -6.91 6.66 -11.00
C GLY A 62 -8.01 5.96 -11.79
N SER A 63 -8.65 6.71 -12.68
CA SER A 63 -9.71 6.21 -13.56
C SER A 63 -9.47 6.75 -14.98
N GLY A 64 -9.57 5.90 -15.99
CA GLY A 64 -9.58 6.31 -17.39
C GLY A 64 -8.24 6.33 -18.12
N GLU A 65 -7.12 6.01 -17.47
CA GLU A 65 -5.94 5.59 -18.22
C GLU A 65 -6.08 4.10 -18.49
N SER A 66 -6.43 3.78 -19.74
CA SER A 66 -6.18 2.46 -20.28
C SER A 66 -4.68 2.20 -20.11
N VAL A 67 -4.31 1.61 -18.99
CA VAL A 67 -3.15 0.76 -18.93
C VAL A 67 -3.54 -0.32 -19.92
N GLN A 68 -3.18 -0.12 -21.20
CA GLN A 68 -3.06 -1.21 -22.16
C GLN A 68 -2.36 -2.25 -21.33
N ILE A 69 -3.12 -3.30 -20.97
CA ILE A 69 -2.65 -4.37 -20.10
C ILE A 69 -1.25 -4.60 -20.62
N LEU A 70 -0.24 -4.24 -19.82
CA LEU A 70 1.12 -4.50 -20.24
C LEU A 70 1.13 -6.02 -20.10
N GLU A 71 0.67 -6.71 -21.15
CA GLU A 71 0.51 -8.16 -21.22
C GLU A 71 1.86 -8.84 -20.96
N SER A 72 2.94 -8.05 -20.94
CA SER A 72 4.30 -8.39 -20.60
C SER A 72 4.68 -8.23 -19.11
N ILE A 73 3.86 -7.62 -18.24
CA ILE A 73 4.12 -7.49 -16.80
C ILE A 73 2.97 -8.11 -15.99
N PRO A 74 3.06 -9.41 -15.62
CA PRO A 74 1.96 -10.18 -15.00
C PRO A 74 1.57 -9.74 -13.58
N LYS A 75 2.02 -8.57 -13.12
CA LYS A 75 1.94 -8.11 -11.73
C LYS A 75 1.28 -6.73 -11.56
N ILE A 76 0.73 -6.11 -12.62
CA ILE A 76 0.11 -4.77 -12.53
C ILE A 76 -1.39 -4.87 -12.81
N LEU A 77 -2.21 -4.40 -11.87
CA LEU A 77 -3.67 -4.28 -12.00
C LEU A 77 -4.09 -2.82 -11.81
N THR A 78 -5.22 -2.43 -12.39
CA THR A 78 -5.86 -1.15 -12.05
C THR A 78 -6.83 -1.34 -10.88
N PHE A 79 -7.14 -0.26 -10.18
CA PHE A 79 -8.12 -0.26 -9.11
C PHE A 79 -9.48 -0.80 -9.61
N ASP A 80 -9.93 -0.35 -10.79
CA ASP A 80 -11.20 -0.78 -11.38
C ASP A 80 -11.20 -2.29 -11.67
N SER A 81 -10.11 -2.86 -12.21
CA SER A 81 -10.00 -4.31 -12.42
C SER A 81 -10.00 -5.10 -11.10
N VAL A 82 -9.39 -4.56 -10.03
CA VAL A 82 -9.45 -5.20 -8.69
C VAL A 82 -10.89 -5.18 -8.16
N MET A 83 -11.63 -4.10 -8.39
CA MET A 83 -13.04 -4.01 -7.98
C MET A 83 -13.93 -4.96 -8.79
N GLU A 84 -13.69 -5.13 -10.09
CA GLU A 84 -14.40 -6.10 -10.94
C GLU A 84 -14.15 -7.56 -10.52
N LEU A 85 -12.95 -7.85 -10.03
CA LEU A 85 -12.57 -9.16 -9.50
C LEU A 85 -12.99 -9.38 -8.03
N SER A 86 -13.58 -8.37 -7.38
CA SER A 86 -13.93 -8.47 -5.97
C SER A 86 -15.10 -9.45 -5.73
N GLU A 87 -14.98 -10.21 -4.65
CA GLU A 87 -16.02 -11.12 -4.19
C GLU A 87 -16.87 -10.49 -3.08
N PRO A 88 -18.07 -11.04 -2.80
CA PRO A 88 -18.89 -10.58 -1.68
C PRO A 88 -18.11 -10.60 -0.36
N VAL A 89 -18.44 -9.65 0.54
CA VAL A 89 -17.80 -9.52 1.87
C VAL A 89 -17.87 -10.82 2.69
N SER A 90 -18.88 -11.66 2.45
CA SER A 90 -19.00 -12.99 3.07
C SER A 90 -17.84 -13.94 2.77
N ASN A 91 -17.08 -13.69 1.71
CA ASN A 91 -15.93 -14.49 1.29
C ASN A 91 -14.59 -13.95 1.81
N LEU A 92 -14.60 -12.85 2.57
CA LEU A 92 -13.37 -12.34 3.18
C LEU A 92 -12.79 -13.38 4.16
N PRO A 93 -11.46 -13.47 4.26
CA PRO A 93 -10.83 -14.38 5.21
C PRO A 93 -11.22 -14.01 6.64
N VAL A 94 -11.53 -15.02 7.45
CA VAL A 94 -11.74 -14.83 8.88
C VAL A 94 -10.38 -14.59 9.53
N VAL A 95 -10.15 -13.36 9.98
CA VAL A 95 -8.92 -12.93 10.65
C VAL A 95 -9.24 -12.43 12.06
N ASP A 96 -8.49 -12.91 13.05
CA ASP A 96 -8.57 -12.40 14.43
C ASP A 96 -7.68 -11.17 14.57
N ILE A 97 -8.27 -9.98 14.47
CA ILE A 97 -7.56 -8.70 14.55
C ILE A 97 -7.74 -8.12 15.96
N LYS A 98 -6.63 -7.84 16.63
CA LYS A 98 -6.60 -7.23 17.97
C LYS A 98 -6.24 -5.76 17.88
N GLN A 99 -6.69 -4.97 18.86
CA GLN A 99 -6.29 -3.56 18.96
C GLN A 99 -4.78 -3.36 19.12
N SER A 100 -4.07 -4.37 19.62
CA SER A 100 -2.61 -4.36 19.76
C SER A 100 -1.87 -4.65 18.46
N ASP A 101 -2.54 -5.16 17.43
CA ASP A 101 -1.89 -5.54 16.18
C ASP A 101 -1.53 -4.28 15.39
N THR A 102 -0.40 -4.34 14.68
CA THR A 102 0.08 -3.26 13.81
C THR A 102 -0.93 -3.03 12.69
N ALA A 103 -1.44 -1.80 12.56
CA ALA A 103 -2.29 -1.38 11.45
C ALA A 103 -1.51 -0.60 10.39
N ALA A 104 -0.50 0.17 10.81
CA ALA A 104 0.32 0.95 9.90
C ALA A 104 1.78 1.11 10.33
N LEU A 105 2.66 1.30 9.35
CA LEU A 105 4.04 1.74 9.51
C LEU A 105 4.21 3.09 8.81
N LEU A 106 4.27 4.18 9.57
CA LEU A 106 4.43 5.53 9.01
C LEU A 106 5.86 6.02 9.18
N TYR A 107 6.49 6.40 8.07
CA TYR A 107 7.90 6.80 8.09
C TYR A 107 8.05 8.29 8.41
N SER A 108 8.93 8.60 9.35
CA SER A 108 9.31 9.97 9.69
C SER A 108 10.79 10.20 9.36
N SER A 109 11.11 11.37 8.80
CA SER A 109 12.45 11.70 8.31
C SER A 109 13.54 11.70 9.39
N GLY A 110 13.16 11.83 10.67
CA GLY A 110 14.09 11.87 11.80
C GLY A 110 15.09 13.03 11.72
N THR A 111 15.71 13.39 12.84
CA THR A 111 16.78 14.40 12.86
C THR A 111 18.13 13.84 12.38
N THR A 112 18.26 12.51 12.33
CA THR A 112 19.50 11.80 11.98
C THR A 112 19.63 11.50 10.48
N GLY A 113 18.71 11.99 9.64
CA GLY A 113 18.70 11.81 8.19
C GLY A 113 18.28 10.42 7.68
N ILE A 114 18.15 9.43 8.57
CA ILE A 114 17.63 8.10 8.26
C ILE A 114 16.16 8.06 8.68
N SER A 115 15.28 7.81 7.71
CA SER A 115 13.85 7.67 7.95
C SER A 115 13.55 6.43 8.80
N LYS A 116 12.72 6.57 9.83
CA LYS A 116 12.33 5.47 10.73
C LYS A 116 10.84 5.21 10.65
N GLY A 117 10.46 3.94 10.54
CA GLY A 117 9.07 3.50 10.61
C GLY A 117 8.53 3.64 12.04
N VAL A 118 7.46 4.40 12.19
CA VAL A 118 6.66 4.50 13.42
C VAL A 118 5.55 3.47 13.31
N GLU A 119 5.55 2.53 14.26
CA GLU A 119 4.49 1.54 14.37
C GLU A 119 3.23 2.16 14.98
N LEU A 120 2.11 1.98 14.28
CA LEU A 120 0.79 2.36 14.75
C LEU A 120 -0.10 1.12 14.78
N THR A 121 -0.66 0.81 15.94
CA THR A 121 -1.61 -0.28 16.13
C THR A 121 -3.03 0.15 15.78
N HIS A 122 -3.93 -0.83 15.61
CA HIS A 122 -5.37 -0.55 15.48
C HIS A 122 -5.90 0.31 16.64
N GLY A 123 -5.46 0.04 17.86
CA GLY A 123 -5.80 0.79 19.06
C GLY A 123 -5.35 2.24 19.01
N ASN A 124 -4.20 2.54 18.39
CA ASN A 124 -3.77 3.93 18.19
C ASN A 124 -4.74 4.72 17.31
N PHE A 125 -5.24 4.13 16.23
CA PHE A 125 -6.23 4.78 15.35
C PHE A 125 -7.60 4.92 16.00
N ILE A 126 -8.02 3.96 16.83
CA ILE A 126 -9.30 4.03 17.56
C ILE A 126 -9.26 5.11 18.66
N ALA A 127 -8.14 5.23 19.36
CA ALA A 127 -7.97 6.20 20.44
C ALA A 127 -7.75 7.64 19.94
N ALA A 128 -7.52 7.83 18.65
CA ALA A 128 -7.45 9.14 18.01
C ALA A 128 -8.87 9.70 17.85
N SER A 129 -9.45 10.16 18.96
CA SER A 129 -10.77 10.79 19.06
C SER A 129 -10.68 12.07 19.87
#